data_AF-A0A3B8Z7D0-F1
#
_entry.id   AF-A0A3B8Z7D0-F1
#
_cell.length_a   1.000
_cell.length_b   1.000
_cell.length_c   1.000
_cell.angle_alpha   90.00
_cell.angle_beta   90.00
_cell.angle_gamma   90.00
#
_symmetry.space_group_name_H-M   'P 1'
#
loop_
_entity.id
_entity.type
_entity.pdbx_description
1 polymer ?
#
loop_
_entity_poly.entity_id
_entity_poly.type
_entity_poly.pdbx_seq_one_letter_code
_entity_poly.pdbx_strand_id
1 'polypeptide(L)'
;MLENEKPFLEEPEELEFANDTWTAQDIRKAMLMFQAAWEAPQHGHNYSEKAKNLLDYVTSTLSNSPEKTFARLQIILMQNYGPQHVTFSESCQHPGHESTFSSTNKAPTLGWTTLISNIFARLISGLIHFSPRREKAWLDARLDRR
;
A
#
# COMPACT_ATOMS: atom_id res chain seq x y z
N MET A 1 11.15 9.26 -7.06
CA MET A 1 9.70 9.40 -7.20
C MET A 1 9.34 10.64 -8.02
N LEU A 2 9.71 11.87 -7.63
CA LEU A 2 9.25 13.06 -8.35
C LEU A 2 9.56 13.04 -9.86
N GLU A 3 10.79 12.70 -10.24
CA GLU A 3 11.25 12.70 -11.64
C GLU A 3 11.03 11.35 -12.35
N ASN A 4 11.16 10.23 -11.63
CA ASN A 4 11.20 8.89 -12.23
C ASN A 4 9.85 8.16 -12.20
N GLU A 5 8.86 8.65 -11.44
CA GLU A 5 7.58 7.93 -11.29
C GLU A 5 6.68 8.17 -12.50
N LYS A 6 6.17 7.06 -13.06
CA LYS A 6 5.29 6.99 -14.22
C LYS A 6 4.17 5.96 -13.99
N PRO A 7 3.01 6.10 -14.65
CA PRO A 7 2.01 5.04 -14.74
C PRO A 7 2.57 3.74 -15.31
N PHE A 8 2.12 2.60 -14.81
CA PHE A 8 2.61 1.30 -15.28
C PHE A 8 2.26 1.01 -16.74
N LEU A 9 1.10 1.48 -17.21
CA LEU A 9 0.67 1.27 -18.60
C LEU A 9 1.35 2.19 -19.62
N GLU A 10 2.33 3.01 -19.21
CA GLU A 10 3.22 3.69 -20.17
C GLU A 10 4.21 2.71 -20.83
N GLU A 11 4.57 1.63 -20.13
CA GLU A 11 5.53 0.61 -20.58
C GLU A 11 4.86 -0.79 -20.52
N PRO A 12 3.75 -1.01 -21.26
CA PRO A 12 2.93 -2.23 -21.14
C PRO A 12 3.66 -3.51 -21.55
N GLU A 13 4.71 -3.42 -22.38
CA GLU A 13 5.56 -4.52 -22.80
C GLU A 13 6.35 -5.17 -21.66
N GLU A 14 6.58 -4.45 -20.56
CA GLU A 14 7.24 -5.01 -19.37
C GLU A 14 6.29 -5.83 -18.50
N LEU A 15 4.98 -5.74 -18.77
CA LEU A 15 3.94 -6.37 -17.96
C LEU A 15 3.51 -7.70 -18.57
N GLU A 16 3.53 -8.77 -17.78
CA GLU A 16 2.98 -10.07 -18.19
C GLU A 16 1.49 -9.98 -18.55
N PHE A 17 0.75 -9.10 -17.85
CA PHE A 17 -0.68 -8.84 -18.09
C PHE A 17 -0.97 -7.33 -17.98
N ALA A 18 -0.86 -6.62 -19.10
CA ALA A 18 -1.17 -5.18 -19.20
C ALA A 18 -2.70 -4.93 -19.21
N ASN A 19 -3.32 -5.00 -18.02
CA ASN A 19 -4.75 -4.68 -17.81
C ASN A 19 -4.94 -3.51 -16.81
N ASP A 20 -6.17 -3.05 -16.66
CA ASP A 20 -6.52 -1.86 -15.85
C ASP A 20 -6.32 -2.07 -14.34
N THR A 21 -5.99 -3.29 -13.90
CA THR A 21 -5.53 -3.53 -12.51
C THR A 21 -4.26 -2.72 -12.22
N TRP A 22 -3.39 -2.52 -13.21
CA TRP A 22 -2.17 -1.72 -13.06
C TRP A 22 -2.48 -0.23 -12.85
N THR A 23 -3.41 0.32 -13.64
CA THR A 23 -3.92 1.68 -13.41
C THR A 23 -4.55 1.81 -12.03
N ALA A 24 -5.31 0.81 -11.56
CA ALA A 24 -5.84 0.84 -10.21
C ALA A 24 -4.74 0.81 -9.14
N GLN A 25 -3.65 0.09 -9.37
CA GLN A 25 -2.50 0.10 -8.46
C GLN A 25 -1.77 1.46 -8.43
N ASP A 26 -1.77 2.20 -9.55
CA ASP A 26 -1.16 3.54 -9.63
C ASP A 26 -1.80 4.53 -8.65
N ILE A 27 -3.01 4.28 -8.12
CA ILE A 27 -3.60 5.12 -7.07
C ILE A 27 -2.70 5.19 -5.82
N ARG A 28 -1.97 4.11 -5.51
CA ARG A 28 -1.02 4.08 -4.39
C ARG A 28 0.10 5.09 -4.57
N LYS A 29 0.58 5.25 -5.80
CA LYS A 29 1.63 6.23 -6.12
C LYS A 29 1.12 7.64 -5.86
N ALA A 30 -0.11 7.96 -6.29
CA ALA A 30 -0.73 9.25 -5.99
C ALA A 30 -0.85 9.50 -4.48
N MET A 31 -1.32 8.51 -3.71
CA MET A 31 -1.44 8.64 -2.25
C MET A 31 -0.11 8.85 -1.54
N LEU A 32 0.93 8.11 -1.94
CA LEU A 32 2.29 8.30 -1.42
C LEU A 32 2.83 9.69 -1.73
N MET A 33 2.53 10.25 -2.91
CA MET A 33 2.95 11.61 -3.26
C MET A 33 2.20 12.67 -2.45
N PHE A 34 0.90 12.49 -2.17
CA PHE A 34 0.16 13.37 -1.23
C PHE A 34 0.78 13.34 0.16
N GLN A 35 1.20 12.16 0.64
CA GLN A 35 1.88 12.04 1.92
C GLN A 35 3.30 12.62 1.91
N ALA A 36 4.05 12.41 0.83
CA ALA A 36 5.38 13.00 0.65
C ALA A 36 5.32 14.54 0.63
N ALA A 37 4.24 15.10 0.08
CA ALA A 37 4.03 16.55 0.10
C ALA A 37 3.95 17.12 1.52
N TRP A 38 3.44 16.32 2.47
CA TRP A 38 3.37 16.67 3.89
C TRP A 38 4.72 16.52 4.60
N GLU A 39 5.39 15.39 4.38
CA GLU A 39 6.64 15.06 5.08
C GLU A 39 7.87 15.83 4.56
N ALA A 40 7.82 16.33 3.32
CA ALA A 40 8.92 17.08 2.69
C ALA A 40 8.45 18.46 2.17
N PRO A 41 8.21 19.45 3.06
CA PRO A 41 7.67 20.75 2.69
C PRO A 41 8.48 21.48 1.61
N GLN A 42 9.81 21.29 1.58
CA GLN A 42 10.69 21.90 0.56
C GLN A 42 10.36 21.46 -0.88
N HIS A 43 9.72 20.30 -1.04
CA HIS A 43 9.25 19.78 -2.32
C HIS A 43 7.73 19.60 -2.33
N GLY A 44 7.04 20.12 -1.32
CA GLY A 44 5.64 19.82 -1.05
C GLY A 44 4.72 20.18 -2.22
N HIS A 45 4.96 21.33 -2.84
CA HIS A 45 4.23 21.76 -4.02
C HIS A 45 4.38 20.78 -5.19
N ASN A 46 5.61 20.42 -5.54
CA ASN A 46 5.89 19.53 -6.67
C ASN A 46 5.31 18.12 -6.42
N TYR A 47 5.40 17.62 -5.18
CA TYR A 47 4.78 16.35 -4.81
C TYR A 47 3.25 16.41 -4.88
N SER A 48 2.63 17.49 -4.39
CA SER A 48 1.18 17.65 -4.48
C SER A 48 0.70 17.76 -5.93
N GLU A 49 1.43 18.47 -6.78
CA GLU A 49 1.11 18.57 -8.21
C GLU A 49 1.24 17.21 -8.91
N LYS A 50 2.35 16.50 -8.70
CA LYS A 50 2.55 15.14 -9.25
C LYS A 50 1.48 14.16 -8.73
N ALA A 51 1.08 14.27 -7.46
CA ALA A 51 0.02 13.46 -6.88
C ALA A 51 -1.33 13.69 -7.58
N LYS A 52 -1.70 14.96 -7.82
CA LYS A 52 -2.91 15.33 -8.56
C LYS A 52 -2.87 14.79 -9.99
N ASN A 53 -1.76 14.96 -10.69
CA ASN A 53 -1.60 14.46 -12.06
C ASN A 53 -1.77 12.93 -12.13
N LEU A 54 -1.19 12.19 -11.18
CA LEU A 54 -1.37 10.74 -11.08
C LEU A 54 -2.82 10.36 -10.74
N LEU A 55 -3.45 11.07 -9.81
CA LEU A 55 -4.84 10.81 -9.44
C LEU A 55 -5.80 11.07 -10.62
N ASP A 56 -5.59 12.15 -11.36
CA ASP A 56 -6.38 12.51 -12.55
C ASP A 56 -6.19 11.46 -13.66
N TYR A 57 -4.95 11.00 -13.88
CA TYR A 57 -4.67 9.88 -14.78
C TYR A 57 -5.46 8.63 -14.36
N VAL A 58 -5.34 8.19 -13.10
CA VAL A 58 -6.00 6.97 -12.63
C VAL A 58 -7.53 7.08 -12.75
N THR A 59 -8.10 8.19 -12.31
CA THR A 59 -9.56 8.38 -12.33
C THR A 59 -10.10 8.48 -13.75
N SER A 60 -9.42 9.20 -14.65
CA SER A 60 -9.82 9.32 -16.05
C SER A 60 -9.75 7.97 -16.77
N THR A 61 -8.66 7.22 -16.63
CA THR A 61 -8.49 5.89 -17.24
C THR A 61 -9.51 4.89 -16.70
N LEU A 62 -9.67 4.78 -15.38
CA LEU A 62 -10.59 3.80 -14.78
C LEU A 62 -12.07 4.13 -15.03
N SER A 63 -12.43 5.42 -15.19
CA SER A 63 -13.81 5.80 -15.51
C SER A 63 -14.26 5.24 -16.87
N ASN A 64 -13.31 5.12 -17.81
CA ASN A 64 -13.50 4.61 -19.17
C ASN A 64 -13.17 3.11 -19.29
N SER A 65 -12.64 2.50 -18.23
CA SER A 65 -12.29 1.07 -18.22
C SER A 65 -13.52 0.17 -18.35
N PRO A 66 -13.49 -0.86 -19.22
CA PRO A 66 -14.51 -1.91 -19.25
C PRO A 66 -14.48 -2.78 -17.98
N GLU A 67 -13.37 -2.79 -17.25
CA GLU A 67 -13.15 -3.59 -16.04
C GLU A 67 -13.60 -2.87 -14.77
N LYS A 68 -14.09 -1.62 -14.84
CA LYS A 68 -14.39 -0.79 -13.66
C LYS A 68 -15.33 -1.43 -12.64
N THR A 69 -16.19 -2.36 -13.04
CA THR A 69 -17.12 -3.07 -12.14
C THR A 69 -16.49 -4.30 -11.48
N PHE A 70 -15.28 -4.68 -11.85
CA PHE A 70 -14.60 -5.84 -11.28
C PHE A 70 -14.22 -5.59 -9.83
N ALA A 71 -14.49 -6.58 -8.99
CA ALA A 71 -14.21 -6.51 -7.56
C ALA A 71 -12.75 -6.14 -7.27
N ARG A 72 -11.79 -6.63 -8.08
CA ARG A 72 -10.36 -6.33 -7.93
C ARG A 72 -10.07 -4.83 -7.96
N LEU A 73 -10.65 -4.10 -8.92
CA LEU A 73 -10.43 -2.66 -9.09
C LEU A 73 -11.07 -1.91 -7.91
N GLN A 74 -12.32 -2.25 -7.60
CA GLN A 74 -13.06 -1.65 -6.49
C GLN A 74 -12.34 -1.83 -5.14
N ILE A 75 -11.83 -3.04 -4.86
CA ILE A 75 -11.09 -3.33 -3.63
C ILE A 75 -9.81 -2.49 -3.54
N ILE A 76 -9.04 -2.39 -4.62
CA ILE A 76 -7.81 -1.57 -4.64
C ILE A 76 -8.13 -0.10 -4.40
N LEU A 77 -9.16 0.44 -5.06
CA LEU A 77 -9.56 1.83 -4.88
C LEU A 77 -10.02 2.10 -3.44
N MET A 78 -10.87 1.24 -2.88
CA MET A 78 -11.36 1.38 -1.51
C MET A 78 -10.23 1.32 -0.47
N GLN A 79 -9.21 0.48 -0.69
CA GLN A 79 -8.09 0.36 0.25
C GLN A 79 -7.22 1.62 0.32
N ASN A 80 -7.18 2.41 -0.76
CA ASN A 80 -6.26 3.54 -0.89
C ASN A 80 -6.96 4.90 -0.86
N TYR A 81 -8.26 4.93 -0.58
CA TYR A 81 -9.01 6.17 -0.50
C TYR A 81 -8.69 6.93 0.80
N GLY A 82 -8.29 8.20 0.73
CA GLY A 82 -8.18 9.08 1.91
C GLY A 82 -7.18 10.23 1.76
N PRO A 83 -5.88 9.95 1.53
CA PRO A 83 -4.81 10.96 1.56
C PRO A 83 -5.03 12.19 0.66
N GLN A 84 -5.81 12.07 -0.42
CA GLN A 84 -6.18 13.18 -1.30
C GLN A 84 -7.08 14.24 -0.66
N HIS A 85 -7.76 13.94 0.46
CA HIS A 85 -8.69 14.86 1.13
C HIS A 85 -8.02 15.77 2.15
N VAL A 86 -6.73 15.55 2.44
CA VAL A 86 -5.98 16.39 3.37
C VAL A 86 -5.84 17.78 2.75
N THR A 87 -6.70 18.70 3.18
CA THR A 87 -6.66 20.10 2.74
C THR A 87 -5.57 20.80 3.55
N PHE A 88 -4.46 21.12 2.90
CA PHE A 88 -3.37 21.83 3.54
C PHE A 88 -3.78 23.28 3.76
N SER A 89 -4.07 23.67 4.99
CA SER A 89 -4.14 25.08 5.35
C SER A 89 -2.71 25.65 5.29
N GLU A 90 -2.55 26.83 4.69
CA GLU A 90 -1.27 27.55 4.62
C GLU A 90 -0.63 27.79 6.01
N SER A 91 -1.41 27.66 7.08
CA SER A 91 -0.95 27.67 8.48
C SER A 91 -0.16 26.42 8.92
N CYS A 92 -0.11 25.37 8.10
CA CYS A 92 0.78 24.22 8.30
C CYS A 92 2.16 24.42 7.64
N GLN A 93 2.56 25.67 7.39
CA GLN A 93 3.97 26.02 7.42
C GLN A 93 4.47 25.77 8.84
N HIS A 94 4.80 24.52 9.16
CA HIS A 94 5.61 24.24 10.34
C HIS A 94 6.87 25.11 10.21
N PRO A 95 7.15 26.02 11.16
CA PRO A 95 8.32 26.87 11.10
C PRO A 95 9.52 25.95 11.08
N GLY A 96 10.22 25.90 9.93
CA GLY A 96 11.44 25.14 9.66
C GLY A 96 11.82 24.15 10.74
N HIS A 97 11.00 23.12 10.96
CA HIS A 97 11.46 22.00 11.75
C HIS A 97 12.30 21.23 10.75
N GLU A 98 13.58 21.61 10.64
CA GLU A 98 14.60 20.64 10.26
C GLU A 98 14.26 19.42 11.11
N SER A 99 13.67 18.42 10.46
CA SER A 99 13.42 17.14 11.10
C SER A 99 14.81 16.59 11.31
N THR A 100 15.42 17.02 12.42
CA THR A 100 16.54 16.33 13.03
C THR A 100 15.88 15.02 13.40
N PHE A 101 15.90 14.09 12.46
CA PHE A 101 15.50 12.71 12.69
C PHE A 101 16.57 12.20 13.64
N SER A 102 16.41 12.55 14.91
CA SER A 102 17.29 12.13 15.96
C SER A 102 17.09 10.63 15.99
N SER A 103 18.08 9.91 15.47
CA SER A 103 18.18 8.45 15.52
C SER A 103 18.34 7.94 16.97
N THR A 104 17.83 8.70 17.95
CA THR A 104 17.75 8.36 19.37
C THR A 104 16.63 7.38 19.67
N ASN A 105 15.66 7.21 18.77
CA ASN A 105 14.73 6.10 18.85
C ASN A 105 15.42 4.83 18.34
N LYS A 106 16.24 4.22 19.20
CA LYS A 106 16.62 2.81 19.01
C LYS A 106 15.33 2.04 18.81
N ALA A 107 15.18 1.38 17.67
CA ALA A 107 14.05 0.50 17.42
C ALA A 107 13.88 -0.42 18.63
N PRO A 108 12.65 -0.62 19.15
CA PRO A 108 12.45 -1.47 20.32
C PRO A 108 13.00 -2.85 20.02
N THR A 109 14.16 -3.17 20.59
CA THR A 109 14.80 -4.45 20.39
C THR A 109 14.09 -5.46 21.26
N LEU A 110 13.40 -6.41 20.63
CA LEU A 110 12.80 -7.50 21.37
C LEU A 110 13.93 -8.43 21.85
N GLY A 111 14.03 -8.64 23.16
CA GLY A 111 14.99 -9.58 23.72
C GLY A 111 14.76 -11.00 23.19
N TRP A 112 15.84 -11.75 22.97
CA TRP A 112 15.79 -13.14 22.48
C TRP A 112 14.88 -14.03 23.32
N THR A 113 14.81 -13.81 24.64
CA THR A 113 13.93 -14.55 25.55
C THR A 113 12.45 -14.30 25.23
N THR A 114 12.05 -13.04 25.04
CA THR A 114 10.69 -12.65 24.67
C THR A 114 10.34 -13.14 23.27
N LEU A 115 11.28 -13.07 22.32
CA LEU A 115 11.11 -13.60 20.97
C LEU A 115 10.83 -15.10 21.00
N ILE A 116 11.68 -15.87 21.68
CA ILE A 116 11.55 -17.32 21.82
C ILE A 116 10.24 -17.66 22.53
N SER A 117 9.90 -16.97 23.61
CA SER A 117 8.63 -17.16 24.33
C SER A 117 7.43 -16.93 23.42
N ASN A 118 7.43 -15.87 22.60
CA ASN A 118 6.35 -15.59 21.67
C ASN A 118 6.24 -16.65 20.56
N ILE A 119 7.38 -17.15 20.07
CA ILE A 119 7.41 -18.24 19.08
C ILE A 119 6.82 -19.52 19.69
N PHE A 120 7.29 -19.93 20.88
CA PHE A 120 6.78 -21.12 21.56
C PHE A 120 5.31 -21.01 21.91
N ALA A 121 4.86 -19.85 22.43
CA ALA A 121 3.45 -19.62 22.72
C ALA A 121 2.57 -19.75 21.47
N ARG A 122 3.05 -19.24 20.32
CA ARG A 122 2.35 -19.40 19.03
C ARG A 122 2.35 -20.84 18.53
N LEU A 123 3.46 -21.57 18.67
CA LEU A 123 3.54 -22.98 18.29
C LEU A 123 2.61 -23.85 19.15
N ILE A 124 2.61 -23.64 20.46
CA ILE A 124 1.72 -24.35 21.40
C ILE A 124 0.27 -24.02 21.10
N SER A 125 -0.07 -22.74 20.92
CA SER A 125 -1.43 -22.34 20.53
C SER A 125 -1.84 -22.97 19.21
N GLY A 126 -0.93 -23.01 18.23
CA GLY A 126 -1.12 -23.70 16.95
C GLY A 126 -1.39 -25.19 17.13
N LEU A 127 -0.63 -25.89 17.97
CA LEU A 127 -0.80 -27.31 18.30
C LEU A 127 -2.12 -27.59 19.05
N ILE A 128 -2.52 -26.72 19.98
CA ILE A 128 -3.80 -26.84 20.70
C ILE A 128 -4.98 -26.70 19.74
N HIS A 129 -4.89 -25.76 18.80
CA HIS A 129 -5.93 -25.53 17.79
C HIS A 129 -5.78 -26.41 16.55
N PHE A 130 -4.70 -27.21 16.48
CA PHE A 130 -4.45 -28.14 15.39
C PHE A 130 -5.47 -29.26 15.45
N SER A 131 -6.39 -29.27 14.50
CA SER A 131 -7.38 -30.32 14.35
C SER A 131 -7.03 -31.16 13.13
N PRO A 132 -6.54 -32.39 13.30
CA PRO A 132 -6.22 -33.29 12.19
C PRO A 132 -7.42 -33.52 11.26
N ARG A 133 -8.65 -33.46 11.79
CA ARG A 133 -9.88 -33.57 11.00
C ARG A 133 -10.09 -32.37 10.08
N ARG A 134 -9.80 -31.15 10.55
CA ARG A 134 -9.91 -29.93 9.74
C ARG A 134 -8.83 -29.90 8.66
N GLU A 135 -7.61 -30.30 8.98
CA GLU A 135 -6.54 -30.40 7.97
C GLU A 135 -6.86 -31.45 6.92
N LYS A 136 -7.36 -32.64 7.31
CA LYS A 136 -7.77 -33.65 6.34
C LYS A 136 -8.90 -33.14 5.43
N ALA A 137 -9.93 -32.50 5.99
CA ALA A 137 -11.01 -31.91 5.20
C ALA A 137 -10.52 -30.81 4.25
N TRP A 138 -9.57 -29.99 4.70
CA TRP A 138 -8.93 -28.96 3.87
C TRP A 138 -8.08 -29.58 2.75
N LEU A 139 -7.33 -30.64 3.04
CA LEU A 139 -6.55 -31.39 2.05
C LEU A 139 -7.47 -32.07 1.04
N ASP A 140 -8.55 -32.72 1.48
CA ASP A 140 -9.53 -33.37 0.60
C ASP A 140 -10.26 -32.34 -0.29
N ALA A 141 -10.49 -31.11 0.19
CA ALA A 141 -11.09 -30.04 -0.60
C ALA A 141 -10.11 -29.42 -1.64
N ARG A 142 -8.79 -29.52 -1.42
CA ARG A 142 -7.76 -28.97 -2.33
C ARG A 142 -7.17 -30.02 -3.27
N LEU A 143 -7.02 -31.24 -2.80
CA LEU A 143 -6.69 -32.40 -3.60
C LEU A 143 -8.00 -32.87 -4.21
N ASP A 144 -8.43 -32.16 -5.25
CA ASP A 144 -9.57 -32.48 -6.09
C ASP A 144 -9.47 -33.96 -6.51
N ARG A 145 -10.05 -34.85 -5.71
CA ARG A 145 -10.04 -36.28 -5.98
C ARG A 145 -11.07 -36.50 -7.08
N ARG A 146 -10.57 -36.59 -8.31
CA ARG A 146 -11.27 -37.19 -9.44
C ARG A 146 -11.84 -38.56 -9.08
#